data_AF-A0A8T1WBY4-F1
#
_entry.id   AF-A0A8T1WBY4-F1
#
_cell.length_a   1.000
_cell.length_b   1.000
_cell.length_c   1.000
_cell.angle_alpha   90.00
_cell.angle_beta   90.00
_cell.angle_gamma   90.00
#
_symmetry.space_group_name_H-M   'P 1'
#
loop_
_entity.id
_entity.type
_entity.pdbx_description
1 polymer ?
#
loop_
_entity_poly.entity_id
_entity_poly.type
_entity_poly.pdbx_seq_one_letter_code
_entity_poly.pdbx_strand_id
1 'polypeptide(L)'
;MGNKKRSANDRRHVRGIPGRAPAAREHRLTRHKERELRAAILRLRSLERDGNVATVEERDECFREVRRLAITPKGLVSDEFRKELWPFLLRGGAAARAEQNGRSNAGNDSVGAHRDAAQVEKDVERSLWHYDVLQGLKESERRAKRRALTQIILDVLDANDGLFYFQGYHDIVSVFLLTLGNSKGTLQAVQNVSETYQREPMRSGFEQVMATTRLLFLLLDAADERLFQHLHESGVEPFFALPWMITWFAHQLKRFGDVARLYDVFLVTHPLFCLYVSAGVVLNAREKILRCERDFGTMHGMLSNLPLTMDVEKVIARALVLFHQLPPEQLRQQSGLEAGSIQNMYFQFPFVYQSWPSVGKPMLKDVPSLPPRGARDGDKANYMLGSWQTSIIVATVAAGVVAVASAYAFRDRIGLRA
;
A
#
# COMPACT_ATOMS: atom_id res chain seq x y z
N MET A 1 -47.28 -58.24 35.01
CA MET A 1 -47.90 -56.95 34.64
C MET A 1 -46.87 -55.85 34.83
N GLY A 2 -46.16 -55.50 33.75
CA GLY A 2 -45.07 -54.52 33.77
C GLY A 2 -45.57 -53.10 33.48
N ASN A 3 -45.27 -52.17 34.37
CA ASN A 3 -45.61 -50.76 34.26
C ASN A 3 -44.68 -50.05 33.25
N LYS A 4 -45.26 -49.54 32.15
CA LYS A 4 -44.57 -48.70 31.16
C LYS A 4 -44.28 -47.30 31.74
N LYS A 5 -43.01 -46.99 32.01
CA LYS A 5 -42.53 -45.61 32.18
C LYS A 5 -42.25 -45.00 30.80
N ARG A 6 -42.97 -43.93 30.48
CA ARG A 6 -42.73 -43.05 29.32
C ARG A 6 -41.35 -42.40 29.44
N SER A 7 -40.47 -42.68 28.48
CA SER A 7 -39.24 -41.91 28.24
C SER A 7 -39.60 -40.66 27.43
N ALA A 8 -39.49 -39.50 28.05
CA ALA A 8 -39.57 -38.20 27.39
C ALA A 8 -38.21 -37.52 27.58
N ASN A 9 -37.31 -37.70 26.62
CA ASN A 9 -36.17 -36.79 26.45
C ASN A 9 -35.53 -36.94 25.06
N ASP A 10 -36.26 -36.59 24.00
CA ASP A 10 -35.66 -36.38 22.67
C ASP A 10 -35.26 -34.90 22.54
N ARG A 11 -34.19 -34.49 23.25
CA ARG A 11 -33.51 -33.21 22.99
C ARG A 11 -32.63 -33.41 21.75
N ARG A 12 -33.23 -33.24 20.57
CA ARG A 12 -32.50 -33.07 19.31
C ARG A 12 -31.50 -31.93 19.47
N HIS A 13 -30.23 -32.28 19.67
CA HIS A 13 -29.11 -31.37 19.53
C HIS A 13 -29.08 -30.90 18.07
N VAL A 14 -29.60 -29.71 17.79
CA VAL A 14 -29.38 -29.03 16.52
C VAL A 14 -27.89 -28.67 16.48
N ARG A 15 -27.08 -29.54 15.88
CA ARG A 15 -25.70 -29.22 15.51
C ARG A 15 -25.77 -27.97 14.63
N GLY A 16 -25.27 -26.85 15.14
CA GLY A 16 -25.20 -25.60 14.39
C GLY A 16 -24.46 -25.82 13.07
N ILE A 17 -24.95 -25.18 12.00
CA ILE A 17 -24.36 -25.29 10.65
C ILE A 17 -22.87 -24.92 10.73
N PRO A 18 -21.95 -25.81 10.30
CA PRO A 18 -20.51 -25.51 10.25
C PRO A 18 -20.26 -24.22 9.47
N GLY A 19 -19.54 -23.26 10.07
CA GLY A 19 -19.27 -21.95 9.46
C GLY A 19 -20.13 -20.79 9.99
N ARG A 20 -21.31 -21.05 10.59
CA ARG A 20 -22.17 -19.98 11.14
C ARG A 20 -21.56 -19.31 12.39
N ALA A 21 -20.88 -20.07 13.24
CA ALA A 21 -20.23 -19.55 14.44
C ALA A 21 -18.99 -18.68 14.15
N PRO A 22 -18.07 -19.07 13.22
CA PRO A 22 -17.01 -18.19 12.73
C PRO A 22 -17.53 -16.89 12.10
N ALA A 23 -18.51 -16.97 11.19
CA ALA A 23 -19.08 -15.79 10.54
C ALA A 23 -19.77 -14.85 11.54
N ALA A 24 -20.52 -15.39 12.51
CA ALA A 24 -21.13 -14.59 13.57
C ALA A 24 -20.08 -13.93 14.49
N ARG A 25 -18.95 -14.59 14.74
CA ARG A 25 -17.83 -14.01 15.49
C ARG A 25 -17.19 -12.87 14.72
N GLU A 26 -16.90 -13.07 13.44
CA GLU A 26 -16.35 -12.03 12.56
C GLU A 26 -17.29 -10.81 12.51
N HIS A 27 -18.59 -11.03 12.33
CA HIS A 27 -19.58 -9.95 12.31
C HIS A 27 -19.65 -9.19 13.64
N ARG A 28 -19.49 -9.87 14.79
CA ARG A 28 -19.41 -9.21 16.10
C ARG A 28 -18.15 -8.34 16.23
N LEU A 29 -17.00 -8.84 15.76
CA LEU A 29 -15.74 -8.10 15.77
C LEU A 29 -15.83 -6.85 14.88
N THR A 30 -16.41 -6.97 13.68
CA THR A 30 -16.65 -5.83 12.79
C THR A 30 -17.54 -4.79 13.46
N ARG A 31 -18.69 -5.19 14.04
CA ARG A 31 -19.59 -4.26 14.74
C ARG A 31 -18.93 -3.58 15.93
N HIS A 32 -18.07 -4.28 16.65
CA HIS A 32 -17.29 -3.67 17.75
C HIS A 32 -16.36 -2.60 17.21
N LYS A 33 -15.59 -2.92 16.16
CA LYS A 33 -14.68 -1.98 15.50
C LYS A 33 -15.38 -0.75 14.94
N GLU A 34 -16.57 -0.92 14.34
CA GLU A 34 -17.37 0.22 13.89
C GLU A 34 -17.78 1.14 15.04
N ARG A 35 -18.04 0.61 16.24
CA ARG A 35 -18.35 1.46 17.41
C ARG A 35 -17.13 2.25 17.85
N GLU A 36 -15.95 1.63 17.88
CA GLU A 36 -14.68 2.31 18.17
C GLU A 36 -14.40 3.42 17.14
N LEU A 37 -14.59 3.14 15.84
CA LEU A 37 -14.42 4.12 14.77
C LEU A 37 -15.42 5.28 14.88
N ARG A 38 -16.70 5.01 15.17
CA ARG A 38 -17.69 6.08 15.42
C ARG A 38 -17.29 6.96 16.61
N ALA A 39 -16.82 6.35 17.69
CA ALA A 39 -16.35 7.10 18.86
C ALA A 39 -15.13 7.97 18.54
N ALA A 40 -14.17 7.44 17.78
CA ALA A 40 -13.01 8.20 17.30
C ALA A 40 -13.43 9.40 16.42
N ILE A 41 -14.35 9.22 15.47
CA ILE A 41 -14.86 10.31 14.62
C ILE A 41 -15.58 11.38 15.45
N LEU A 42 -16.41 10.99 16.42
CA LEU A 42 -17.07 11.96 17.30
C LEU A 42 -16.06 12.77 18.11
N ARG A 43 -14.99 12.12 18.59
CA ARG A 43 -13.88 12.80 19.26
C ARG A 43 -13.17 13.76 18.31
N LEU A 44 -12.82 13.34 17.10
CA LEU A 44 -12.20 14.21 16.09
C LEU A 44 -13.04 15.47 15.82
N ARG A 45 -14.33 15.28 15.56
CA ARG A 45 -15.25 16.41 15.33
C ARG A 45 -15.36 17.34 16.53
N SER A 46 -15.21 16.83 17.75
CA SER A 46 -15.20 17.67 18.96
C SER A 46 -13.92 18.52 19.09
N LEU A 47 -12.79 18.03 18.57
CA LEU A 47 -11.50 18.72 18.56
C LEU A 47 -11.41 19.78 17.44
N GLU A 48 -12.27 19.69 16.42
CA GLU A 48 -12.33 20.63 15.29
C GLU A 48 -13.38 21.75 15.48
N ARG A 49 -14.19 21.74 16.54
CA ARG A 49 -15.19 22.81 16.78
C ARG A 49 -14.51 24.12 17.19
N ASP A 50 -14.81 25.17 16.45
CA ASP A 50 -14.37 26.55 16.70
C ASP A 50 -14.65 26.95 18.16
N GLY A 51 -13.58 27.14 18.94
CA GLY A 51 -13.63 27.55 20.34
C GLY A 51 -12.92 26.60 21.31
N ASN A 52 -12.66 25.34 20.94
CA ASN A 52 -11.81 24.44 21.72
C ASN A 52 -10.41 24.40 21.08
N VAL A 53 -9.42 24.99 21.74
CA VAL A 53 -8.01 24.72 21.41
C VAL A 53 -7.71 23.32 21.96
N ALA A 54 -8.12 22.29 21.21
CA ALA A 54 -7.71 20.92 21.47
C ALA A 54 -6.19 20.91 21.67
N THR A 55 -5.73 20.38 22.80
CA THR A 55 -4.28 20.36 23.05
C THR A 55 -3.60 19.44 22.02
N VAL A 56 -2.31 19.67 21.77
CA VAL A 56 -1.53 18.82 20.85
C VAL A 56 -1.64 17.35 21.27
N GLU A 57 -1.62 17.09 22.58
CA GLU A 57 -1.74 15.76 23.16
C GLU A 57 -3.09 15.08 22.88
N GLU A 58 -4.20 15.83 22.88
CA GLU A 58 -5.53 15.28 22.58
C GLU A 58 -5.66 14.87 21.12
N ARG A 59 -5.10 15.68 20.21
CA ARG A 59 -5.04 15.35 18.78
C ARG A 59 -4.14 14.15 18.53
N ASP A 60 -3.00 14.08 19.20
CA ASP A 60 -2.07 12.96 19.11
C ASP A 60 -2.66 11.65 19.63
N GLU A 61 -3.40 11.69 20.75
CA GLU A 61 -4.11 10.52 21.28
C GLU A 61 -5.18 10.04 20.29
N CYS A 62 -5.96 10.96 19.72
CA CYS A 62 -6.98 10.60 18.76
C CYS A 62 -6.36 10.01 17.48
N PHE A 63 -5.24 10.57 17.01
CA PHE A 63 -4.49 10.02 15.90
C PHE A 63 -3.97 8.61 16.18
N ARG A 64 -3.37 8.38 17.37
CA ARG A 64 -2.86 7.06 17.78
C ARG A 64 -3.97 6.01 17.79
N GLU A 65 -5.16 6.37 18.25
CA GLU A 65 -6.31 5.46 18.26
C GLU A 65 -6.82 5.15 16.84
N VAL A 66 -6.99 6.15 15.98
CA VAL A 66 -7.38 5.92 14.58
C VAL A 66 -6.35 5.06 13.86
N ARG A 67 -5.06 5.31 14.08
CA ARG A 67 -3.95 4.51 13.54
C ARG A 67 -4.03 3.05 13.99
N ARG A 68 -4.24 2.81 15.28
CA ARG A 68 -4.42 1.44 15.83
C ARG A 68 -5.59 0.74 15.13
N LEU A 69 -6.72 1.42 14.97
CA LEU A 69 -7.90 0.87 14.29
C LEU A 69 -7.62 0.60 12.80
N ALA A 70 -6.91 1.48 12.10
CA ALA A 70 -6.57 1.30 10.70
C ALA A 70 -5.60 0.12 10.45
N ILE A 71 -4.66 -0.14 11.37
CA ILE A 71 -3.68 -1.23 11.26
C ILE A 71 -4.33 -2.60 11.55
N THR A 72 -5.15 -2.68 12.60
CA THR A 72 -5.77 -3.94 13.03
C THR A 72 -6.66 -4.57 11.95
N PRO A 73 -6.93 -5.90 12.01
CA PRO A 73 -7.66 -6.60 10.95
C PRO A 73 -8.95 -5.91 10.52
N LYS A 74 -9.26 -5.95 9.22
CA LYS A 74 -10.37 -5.26 8.54
C LYS A 74 -10.25 -3.73 8.42
N GLY A 75 -9.18 -3.12 8.91
CA GLY A 75 -8.90 -1.70 8.70
C GLY A 75 -10.04 -0.78 9.13
N LEU A 76 -10.36 0.23 8.33
CA LEU A 76 -11.41 1.20 8.64
C LEU A 76 -12.83 0.70 8.32
N VAL A 77 -12.98 -0.58 7.95
CA VAL A 77 -14.24 -1.31 7.77
C VAL A 77 -15.08 -0.88 6.56
N SER A 78 -15.32 0.40 6.32
CA SER A 78 -16.18 0.89 5.23
C SER A 78 -15.73 2.24 4.67
N ASP A 79 -16.20 2.54 3.46
CA ASP A 79 -15.90 3.81 2.79
C ASP A 79 -16.50 5.02 3.52
N GLU A 80 -17.57 4.83 4.31
CA GLU A 80 -18.13 5.87 5.16
C GLU A 80 -17.12 6.34 6.22
N PHE A 81 -16.42 5.40 6.87
CA PHE A 81 -15.36 5.72 7.82
C PHE A 81 -14.14 6.31 7.12
N ARG A 82 -13.77 5.79 5.94
CA ARG A 82 -12.62 6.30 5.17
C ARG A 82 -12.80 7.74 4.70
N LYS A 83 -14.02 8.10 4.27
CA LYS A 83 -14.38 9.49 3.89
C LYS A 83 -14.08 10.50 4.98
N GLU A 84 -14.27 10.12 6.23
CA GLU A 84 -14.01 10.98 7.38
C GLU A 84 -12.54 10.90 7.82
N LEU A 85 -11.96 9.70 7.85
CA LEU A 85 -10.69 9.45 8.50
C LEU A 85 -9.47 9.62 7.58
N TRP A 86 -9.52 9.27 6.29
CA TRP A 86 -8.36 9.45 5.40
C TRP A 86 -7.91 10.91 5.29
N PRO A 87 -8.82 11.90 5.09
CA PRO A 87 -8.42 13.30 5.10
C PRO A 87 -7.78 13.73 6.43
N PHE A 88 -8.34 13.28 7.56
CA PHE A 88 -7.78 13.56 8.88
C PHE A 88 -6.35 12.98 9.03
N LEU A 89 -6.16 11.72 8.64
CA LEU A 89 -4.86 11.03 8.72
C LEU A 89 -3.78 11.72 7.88
N LEU A 90 -4.16 12.29 6.73
CA LEU A 90 -3.26 13.01 5.83
C LEU A 90 -2.99 14.45 6.26
N ARG A 91 -3.93 15.10 6.97
CA ARG A 91 -3.77 16.47 7.49
C ARG A 91 -2.76 16.57 8.64
N GLY A 92 -2.70 15.55 9.50
CA GLY A 92 -1.75 15.50 10.61
C GLY A 92 -0.30 15.73 10.16
N GLY A 93 0.03 15.29 8.94
CA GLY A 93 1.35 15.51 8.37
C GLY A 93 1.58 16.81 7.63
N ALA A 94 0.53 17.43 7.12
CA ALA A 94 0.60 18.72 6.46
C ALA A 94 0.83 19.87 7.46
N ALA A 95 0.27 19.77 8.67
CA ALA A 95 0.45 20.77 9.73
C ALA A 95 1.91 20.90 10.18
N ALA A 96 2.60 19.77 10.39
CA ALA A 96 4.02 19.75 10.77
C ALA A 96 4.96 20.33 9.68
N ARG A 97 4.54 20.31 8.41
CA ARG A 97 5.32 20.85 7.28
C ARG A 97 5.04 22.32 6.98
N ALA A 98 3.82 22.79 7.23
CA ALA A 98 3.48 24.21 7.08
C ALA A 98 4.34 25.11 8.00
N GLU A 99 4.85 24.56 9.11
CA GLU A 99 5.79 25.22 10.01
C GLU A 99 7.25 25.20 9.50
N GLN A 100 7.62 24.24 8.64
CA GLN A 100 9.00 24.07 8.14
C GLN A 100 9.25 24.72 6.77
N ASN A 101 8.25 24.71 5.88
CA ASN A 101 8.36 25.29 4.56
C ASN A 101 7.44 26.51 4.48
N GLY A 102 7.99 27.71 4.67
CA GLY A 102 7.31 28.95 4.33
C GLY A 102 6.77 28.85 2.91
N ARG A 103 5.45 28.84 2.78
CA ARG A 103 4.73 28.63 1.50
C ARG A 103 5.21 29.64 0.46
N SER A 104 6.05 29.21 -0.47
CA SER A 104 6.28 29.92 -1.73
C SER A 104 5.11 29.62 -2.67
N ASN A 105 4.01 30.36 -2.50
CA ASN A 105 2.94 30.42 -3.49
C ASN A 105 3.43 31.27 -4.67
N ALA A 106 4.22 30.67 -5.56
CA ALA A 106 4.36 31.19 -6.92
C ALA A 106 3.31 30.48 -7.76
N GLY A 107 2.07 30.97 -7.70
CA GLY A 107 1.04 30.59 -8.67
C GLY A 107 1.51 31.09 -10.03
N ASN A 108 2.08 30.20 -10.82
CA ASN A 108 2.43 30.52 -12.19
C ASN A 108 1.16 30.29 -13.01
N ASP A 109 0.45 31.39 -13.33
CA ASP A 109 -0.62 31.39 -14.32
C ASP A 109 -0.03 31.08 -15.70
N SER A 110 0.34 29.82 -15.91
CA SER A 110 0.78 29.34 -17.21
C SER A 110 -0.45 29.22 -18.10
N VAL A 111 -0.51 30.06 -19.13
CA VAL A 111 -1.63 30.14 -20.09
C VAL A 111 -1.66 28.92 -21.05
N GLY A 112 -0.78 27.92 -20.84
CA GLY A 112 -0.64 26.73 -21.67
C GLY A 112 -1.03 25.44 -20.94
N ALA A 113 -1.26 24.37 -21.70
CA ALA A 113 -1.51 23.05 -21.11
C ALA A 113 -0.29 22.57 -20.32
N HIS A 114 -0.52 21.94 -19.16
CA HIS A 114 0.55 21.34 -18.34
C HIS A 114 1.39 20.34 -19.16
N ARG A 115 2.71 20.26 -18.91
CA ARG A 115 3.66 19.41 -19.66
C ARG A 115 3.23 17.95 -19.77
N ASP A 116 2.55 17.44 -18.74
CA ASP A 116 2.15 16.03 -18.64
C ASP A 116 0.70 15.78 -19.11
N ALA A 117 -0.05 16.82 -19.52
CA ALA A 117 -1.48 16.74 -19.78
C ALA A 117 -1.86 15.66 -20.81
N ALA A 118 -1.11 15.56 -21.91
CA ALA A 118 -1.35 14.58 -22.96
C ALA A 118 -1.14 13.13 -22.48
N GLN A 119 -0.18 12.90 -21.56
CA GLN A 119 0.04 11.58 -20.98
C GLN A 119 -1.06 11.23 -19.97
N VAL A 120 -1.46 12.19 -19.14
CA VAL A 120 -2.58 12.04 -18.19
C VAL A 120 -3.86 11.67 -18.93
N GLU A 121 -4.18 12.34 -20.02
CA GLU A 121 -5.39 12.05 -20.82
C GLU A 121 -5.40 10.60 -21.33
N LYS A 122 -4.32 10.14 -21.96
CA LYS A 122 -4.19 8.76 -22.47
C LYS A 122 -4.33 7.72 -21.35
N ASP A 123 -3.77 8.01 -20.18
CA ASP A 123 -3.78 7.13 -19.01
C ASP A 123 -5.17 7.02 -18.39
N VAL A 124 -5.83 8.17 -18.22
CA VAL A 124 -7.18 8.22 -17.68
C VAL A 124 -8.19 7.58 -18.63
N GLU A 125 -8.03 7.73 -19.94
CA GLU A 125 -8.91 7.11 -20.95
C GLU A 125 -8.94 5.57 -20.85
N ARG A 126 -7.81 4.95 -20.50
CA ARG A 126 -7.71 3.49 -20.29
C ARG A 126 -7.96 3.02 -18.86
N SER A 127 -8.27 3.93 -17.94
CA SER A 127 -8.46 3.63 -16.51
C SER A 127 -9.90 3.31 -16.12
N LEU A 128 -10.11 2.99 -14.83
CA LEU A 128 -11.41 2.76 -14.18
C LEU A 128 -12.17 1.50 -14.63
N TRP A 129 -11.49 0.50 -15.21
CA TRP A 129 -12.14 -0.73 -15.69
C TRP A 129 -11.99 -1.94 -14.78
N HIS A 130 -10.86 -2.07 -14.08
CA HIS A 130 -10.45 -3.35 -13.49
C HIS A 130 -11.06 -3.64 -12.11
N TYR A 131 -11.56 -2.62 -11.41
CA TYR A 131 -12.18 -2.82 -10.11
C TYR A 131 -13.56 -3.47 -10.19
N ASP A 132 -13.84 -4.36 -9.26
CA ASP A 132 -15.14 -5.01 -9.06
C ASP A 132 -16.29 -4.00 -8.89
N VAL A 133 -16.08 -2.93 -8.12
CA VAL A 133 -17.06 -1.86 -7.90
C VAL A 133 -17.37 -1.00 -9.15
N LEU A 134 -16.60 -1.17 -10.23
CA LEU A 134 -16.79 -0.43 -11.49
C LEU A 134 -17.37 -1.30 -12.61
N GLN A 135 -17.61 -2.58 -12.34
CA GLN A 135 -18.29 -3.48 -13.27
C GLN A 135 -19.74 -3.05 -13.43
N GLY A 136 -20.19 -2.89 -14.67
CA GLY A 136 -21.54 -2.42 -14.99
C GLY A 136 -21.77 -0.91 -14.82
N LEU A 137 -20.73 -0.13 -14.49
CA LEU A 137 -20.84 1.34 -14.44
C LEU A 137 -21.21 1.91 -15.81
N LYS A 138 -22.21 2.79 -15.86
CA LYS A 138 -22.64 3.45 -17.11
C LYS A 138 -21.51 4.27 -17.70
N GLU A 139 -21.42 4.29 -19.02
CA GLU A 139 -20.37 5.02 -19.74
C GLU A 139 -20.39 6.53 -19.42
N SER A 140 -21.57 7.14 -19.23
CA SER A 140 -21.70 8.54 -18.81
C SER A 140 -21.08 8.81 -17.42
N GLU A 141 -21.29 7.89 -16.48
CA GLU A 141 -20.75 7.98 -15.11
C GLU A 141 -19.23 7.73 -15.13
N ARG A 142 -18.76 6.79 -15.95
CA ARG A 142 -17.33 6.54 -16.18
C ARG A 142 -16.64 7.78 -16.73
N ARG A 143 -17.21 8.41 -17.76
CA ARG A 143 -16.70 9.66 -18.32
C ARG A 143 -16.68 10.79 -17.30
N ALA A 144 -17.70 10.91 -16.45
CA ALA A 144 -17.71 11.90 -15.38
C ALA A 144 -16.60 11.67 -14.35
N LYS A 145 -16.36 10.42 -13.93
CA LYS A 145 -15.25 10.05 -13.05
C LYS A 145 -13.89 10.29 -13.71
N ARG A 146 -13.73 9.98 -15.00
CA ARG A 146 -12.49 10.27 -15.75
C ARG A 146 -12.19 11.77 -15.82
N ARG A 147 -13.19 12.61 -16.11
CA ARG A 147 -13.01 14.07 -16.07
C ARG A 147 -12.56 14.56 -14.69
N ALA A 148 -13.20 14.06 -13.62
CA ALA A 148 -12.79 14.39 -12.26
C ALA A 148 -11.36 13.91 -11.95
N LEU A 149 -10.99 12.71 -12.41
CA LEU A 149 -9.66 12.14 -12.23
C LEU A 149 -8.59 12.98 -12.95
N THR A 150 -8.83 13.35 -14.21
CA THR A 150 -7.95 14.24 -14.98
C THR A 150 -7.77 15.57 -14.25
N GLN A 151 -8.86 16.21 -13.82
CA GLN A 151 -8.78 17.50 -13.14
C GLN A 151 -7.96 17.42 -11.85
N ILE A 152 -8.22 16.42 -11.00
CA ILE A 152 -7.47 16.26 -9.73
C ILE A 152 -5.98 16.04 -10.01
N ILE A 153 -5.62 15.23 -11.02
CA ILE A 153 -4.21 14.99 -11.36
C ILE A 153 -3.55 16.29 -11.82
N LEU A 154 -4.17 17.03 -12.73
CA LEU A 154 -3.62 18.29 -13.24
C LEU A 154 -3.51 19.34 -12.14
N ASP A 155 -4.53 19.51 -11.30
CA ASP A 155 -4.51 20.44 -10.17
C ASP A 155 -3.38 20.14 -9.17
N VAL A 156 -3.01 18.86 -8.99
CA VAL A 156 -1.88 18.47 -8.12
C VAL A 156 -0.55 18.84 -8.78
N LEU A 157 -0.41 18.61 -10.09
CA LEU A 157 0.82 18.90 -10.82
C LEU A 157 1.03 20.40 -10.97
N ASP A 158 -0.01 21.17 -11.30
CA ASP A 158 0.00 22.63 -11.42
C ASP A 158 0.30 23.30 -10.07
N ALA A 159 -0.08 22.68 -8.96
CA ALA A 159 0.23 23.19 -7.61
C ALA A 159 1.71 22.98 -7.22
N ASN A 160 2.46 22.12 -7.91
CA ASN A 160 3.83 21.78 -7.55
C ASN A 160 4.64 21.33 -8.79
N ASP A 161 5.34 22.29 -9.41
CA ASP A 161 6.21 22.08 -10.58
C ASP A 161 7.31 21.02 -10.37
N GLY A 162 7.64 20.71 -9.11
CA GLY A 162 8.60 19.67 -8.74
C GLY A 162 8.06 18.23 -8.83
N LEU A 163 6.78 18.05 -9.16
CA LEU A 163 6.13 16.76 -9.38
C LEU A 163 6.08 16.43 -10.88
N PHE A 164 6.58 15.25 -11.21
CA PHE A 164 6.53 14.69 -12.57
C PHE A 164 5.52 13.56 -12.60
N TYR A 165 4.61 13.59 -13.58
CA TYR A 165 3.66 12.50 -13.75
C TYR A 165 4.39 11.19 -14.13
N PHE A 166 4.02 10.08 -13.48
CA PHE A 166 4.41 8.75 -13.91
C PHE A 166 3.21 7.91 -14.31
N GLN A 167 3.40 7.04 -15.30
CA GLN A 167 2.36 6.10 -15.73
C GLN A 167 2.01 5.12 -14.60
N GLY A 168 0.77 5.21 -14.12
CA GLY A 168 0.27 4.48 -12.95
C GLY A 168 -0.14 5.40 -11.79
N TYR A 169 0.24 6.68 -11.80
CA TYR A 169 -0.20 7.63 -10.79
C TYR A 169 -1.73 7.81 -10.77
N HIS A 170 -2.37 7.74 -11.94
CA HIS A 170 -3.83 7.76 -12.04
C HIS A 170 -4.51 6.62 -11.27
N ASP A 171 -3.87 5.46 -11.09
CA ASP A 171 -4.42 4.37 -10.29
C ASP A 171 -4.46 4.76 -8.81
N ILE A 172 -3.44 5.44 -8.29
CA ILE A 172 -3.42 5.99 -6.93
C ILE A 172 -4.58 6.99 -6.75
N VAL A 173 -4.65 7.98 -7.65
CA VAL A 173 -5.66 9.05 -7.56
C VAL A 173 -7.08 8.49 -7.71
N SER A 174 -7.26 7.42 -8.51
CA SER A 174 -8.55 6.75 -8.65
C SER A 174 -9.05 6.18 -7.32
N VAL A 175 -8.18 5.65 -6.46
CA VAL A 175 -8.58 5.11 -5.15
C VAL A 175 -9.12 6.21 -4.25
N PHE A 176 -8.47 7.38 -4.23
CA PHE A 176 -8.97 8.56 -3.50
C PHE A 176 -10.28 9.07 -4.08
N LEU A 177 -10.41 9.16 -5.41
CA LEU A 177 -11.65 9.60 -6.06
C LEU A 177 -12.83 8.65 -5.77
N LEU A 178 -12.59 7.34 -5.81
CA LEU A 178 -13.63 6.33 -5.55
C LEU A 178 -14.05 6.30 -4.08
N THR A 179 -13.11 6.52 -3.16
CA THR A 179 -13.37 6.51 -1.72
C THR A 179 -13.96 7.83 -1.24
N LEU A 180 -13.34 8.96 -1.57
CA LEU A 180 -13.65 10.29 -1.05
C LEU A 180 -14.62 11.08 -1.94
N GLY A 181 -14.86 10.63 -3.18
CA GLY A 181 -15.64 11.36 -4.16
C GLY A 181 -14.88 12.51 -4.81
N ASN A 182 -15.56 13.30 -5.65
CA ASN A 182 -14.98 14.50 -6.26
C ASN A 182 -15.21 15.70 -5.32
N SER A 183 -14.24 15.99 -4.45
CA SER A 183 -14.35 17.06 -3.45
C SER A 183 -13.00 17.77 -3.26
N LYS A 184 -13.02 18.97 -2.68
CA LYS A 184 -11.79 19.68 -2.26
C LYS A 184 -10.94 18.85 -1.28
N GLY A 185 -11.59 18.05 -0.42
CA GLY A 185 -10.90 17.15 0.50
C GLY A 185 -10.12 16.05 -0.22
N THR A 186 -10.64 15.58 -1.35
CA THR A 186 -9.96 14.60 -2.22
C THR A 186 -8.70 15.20 -2.84
N LEU A 187 -8.79 16.41 -3.41
CA LEU A 187 -7.64 17.11 -3.96
C LEU A 187 -6.55 17.31 -2.90
N GLN A 188 -6.92 17.80 -1.72
CA GLN A 188 -5.98 18.02 -0.61
C GLN A 188 -5.33 16.71 -0.14
N ALA A 189 -6.10 15.62 -0.06
CA ALA A 189 -5.57 14.30 0.30
C ALA A 189 -4.54 13.82 -0.73
N VAL A 190 -4.84 13.96 -2.03
CA VAL A 190 -3.94 13.54 -3.10
C VAL A 190 -2.68 14.41 -3.12
N GLN A 191 -2.78 15.73 -3.00
CA GLN A 191 -1.62 16.63 -2.87
C GLN A 191 -0.70 16.17 -1.72
N ASN A 192 -1.26 15.92 -0.54
CA ASN A 192 -0.48 15.45 0.60
C ASN A 192 0.24 14.13 0.32
N VAL A 193 -0.44 13.16 -0.30
CA VAL A 193 0.16 11.86 -0.64
C VAL A 193 1.28 12.01 -1.66
N SER A 194 1.09 12.85 -2.67
CA SER A 194 2.07 13.12 -3.73
C SER A 194 3.33 13.81 -3.22
N GLU A 195 3.21 14.64 -2.19
CA GLU A 195 4.34 15.32 -1.58
C GLU A 195 5.02 14.56 -0.44
N THR A 196 4.43 13.44 -0.02
CA THR A 196 4.93 12.61 1.08
C THR A 196 5.27 11.20 0.59
N TYR A 197 4.25 10.33 0.51
CA TYR A 197 4.40 8.92 0.23
C TYR A 197 4.78 8.62 -1.22
N GLN A 198 4.27 9.40 -2.17
CA GLN A 198 4.49 9.23 -3.61
C GLN A 198 5.47 10.27 -4.17
N ARG A 199 6.22 10.96 -3.30
CA ARG A 199 7.16 12.00 -3.76
C ARG A 199 8.28 11.43 -4.62
N GLU A 200 8.77 10.24 -4.27
CA GLU A 200 9.91 9.62 -4.95
C GLU A 200 9.56 9.12 -6.37
N PRO A 201 8.44 8.42 -6.61
CA PRO A 201 8.02 8.09 -7.97
C PRO A 201 7.66 9.30 -8.84
N MET A 202 7.38 10.47 -8.23
CA MET A 202 7.06 11.72 -8.92
C MET A 202 8.27 12.67 -9.06
N ARG A 203 9.50 12.16 -8.94
CA ARG A 203 10.71 12.89 -9.35
C ARG A 203 10.93 12.75 -10.86
N SER A 204 11.88 13.50 -11.40
CA SER A 204 12.25 13.44 -12.82
C SER A 204 12.87 12.11 -13.25
N GLY A 205 13.18 11.21 -12.31
CA GLY A 205 13.79 9.90 -12.55
C GLY A 205 13.43 8.88 -11.47
N PHE A 206 13.66 7.61 -11.77
CA PHE A 206 13.28 6.46 -10.92
C PHE A 206 14.45 5.89 -10.10
N GLU A 207 15.63 6.49 -10.15
CA GLU A 207 16.85 5.96 -9.54
C GLU A 207 16.66 5.66 -8.06
N GLN A 208 16.04 6.58 -7.31
CA GLN A 208 15.75 6.41 -5.88
C GLN A 208 14.72 5.32 -5.63
N VAL A 209 13.68 5.22 -6.47
CA VAL A 209 12.65 4.19 -6.36
C VAL A 209 13.24 2.81 -6.66
N MET A 210 14.10 2.70 -7.68
CA MET A 210 14.82 1.48 -8.02
C MET A 210 15.77 1.05 -6.90
N ALA A 211 16.59 1.98 -6.39
CA ALA A 211 17.47 1.72 -5.25
C ALA A 211 16.68 1.25 -4.02
N THR A 212 15.54 1.87 -3.75
CA THR A 212 14.65 1.48 -2.64
C THR A 212 14.00 0.11 -2.89
N THR A 213 13.62 -0.19 -4.12
CA THR A 213 13.02 -1.50 -4.49
C THR A 213 14.01 -2.64 -4.29
N ARG A 214 15.33 -2.40 -4.47
CA ARG A 214 16.37 -3.41 -4.19
C ARG A 214 16.43 -3.88 -2.75
N LEU A 215 15.99 -3.04 -1.80
CA LEU A 215 15.89 -3.41 -0.39
C LEU A 215 14.91 -4.56 -0.14
N LEU A 216 14.01 -4.86 -1.09
CA LEU A 216 13.14 -6.02 -1.03
C LEU A 216 13.95 -7.31 -0.83
N PHE A 217 15.06 -7.46 -1.54
CA PHE A 217 15.89 -8.67 -1.43
C PHE A 217 16.59 -8.78 -0.08
N LEU A 218 17.00 -7.66 0.52
CA LEU A 218 17.53 -7.66 1.90
C LEU A 218 16.48 -8.10 2.91
N LEU A 219 15.22 -7.68 2.73
CA LEU A 219 14.11 -8.14 3.57
C LEU A 219 13.85 -9.64 3.40
N LEU A 220 13.91 -10.15 2.17
CA LEU A 220 13.71 -11.57 1.88
C LEU A 220 14.86 -12.42 2.43
N ASP A 221 16.10 -11.99 2.27
CA ASP A 221 17.29 -12.66 2.81
C ASP A 221 17.24 -12.72 4.34
N ALA A 222 16.88 -11.61 4.99
CA ALA A 222 16.71 -11.57 6.45
C ALA A 222 15.59 -12.49 6.96
N ALA A 223 14.59 -12.77 6.13
CA ALA A 223 13.42 -13.55 6.51
C ALA A 223 13.51 -15.03 6.16
N ASP A 224 14.08 -15.35 5.01
CA ASP A 224 14.12 -16.68 4.43
C ASP A 224 15.26 -16.76 3.40
N GLU A 225 16.47 -17.02 3.89
CA GLU A 225 17.68 -17.12 3.08
C GLU A 225 17.52 -18.14 1.92
N ARG A 226 16.84 -19.27 2.15
CA ARG A 226 16.63 -20.29 1.11
C ARG A 226 15.76 -19.75 -0.02
N LEU A 227 14.69 -19.02 0.31
CA LEU A 227 13.84 -18.36 -0.69
C LEU A 227 14.63 -17.29 -1.45
N PHE A 228 15.41 -16.48 -0.74
CA PHE A 228 16.26 -15.46 -1.35
C PHE A 228 17.28 -16.05 -2.31
N GLN A 229 18.02 -17.09 -1.90
CA GLN A 229 19.01 -17.77 -2.77
C GLN A 229 18.35 -18.32 -4.03
N HIS A 230 17.17 -18.93 -3.91
CA HIS A 230 16.44 -19.45 -5.06
C HIS A 230 16.03 -18.35 -6.06
N LEU A 231 15.61 -17.19 -5.55
CA LEU A 231 15.33 -16.01 -6.39
C LEU A 231 16.62 -15.49 -7.04
N HIS A 232 17.69 -15.36 -6.27
CA HIS A 232 18.98 -14.87 -6.77
C HIS A 232 19.56 -15.78 -7.87
N GLU A 233 19.51 -17.09 -7.69
CA GLU A 233 19.95 -18.09 -8.68
C GLU A 233 19.17 -18.02 -10.00
N SER A 234 17.92 -17.54 -9.98
CA SER A 234 17.13 -17.33 -11.20
C SER A 234 17.53 -16.10 -12.01
N GLY A 235 18.40 -15.24 -11.46
CA GLY A 235 18.83 -13.99 -12.10
C GLY A 235 17.78 -12.87 -12.10
N VAL A 236 16.65 -13.05 -11.40
CA VAL A 236 15.64 -11.98 -11.28
C VAL A 236 16.10 -10.90 -10.31
N GLU A 237 15.83 -9.66 -10.71
CA GLU A 237 15.96 -8.49 -9.86
C GLU A 237 14.61 -8.16 -9.20
N PRO A 238 14.57 -7.44 -8.07
CA PRO A 238 13.32 -7.14 -7.35
C PRO A 238 12.37 -6.17 -8.08
N PHE A 239 12.68 -5.76 -9.32
CA PHE A 239 11.88 -4.80 -10.09
C PHE A 239 10.51 -5.33 -10.53
N PHE A 240 10.25 -6.63 -10.41
CA PHE A 240 8.88 -7.18 -10.54
C PHE A 240 7.90 -6.52 -9.54
N ALA A 241 8.41 -6.02 -8.41
CA ALA A 241 7.62 -5.35 -7.38
C ALA A 241 7.49 -3.83 -7.58
N LEU A 242 8.20 -3.25 -8.56
CA LEU A 242 8.16 -1.81 -8.83
C LEU A 242 6.72 -1.32 -9.10
N PRO A 243 5.91 -2.00 -9.95
CA PRO A 243 4.52 -1.60 -10.16
C PRO A 243 3.67 -1.64 -8.89
N TRP A 244 3.99 -2.53 -7.94
CA TRP A 244 3.25 -2.64 -6.68
C TRP A 244 3.54 -1.46 -5.77
N MET A 245 4.81 -1.05 -5.71
CA MET A 245 5.27 0.04 -4.87
C MET A 245 4.73 1.39 -5.36
N ILE A 246 4.90 1.69 -6.65
CA ILE A 246 4.54 3.02 -7.20
C ILE A 246 3.03 3.21 -7.33
N THR A 247 2.24 2.13 -7.37
CA THR A 247 0.77 2.21 -7.43
C THR A 247 0.09 1.78 -6.13
N TRP A 248 0.84 1.48 -5.06
CA TRP A 248 0.29 0.91 -3.82
C TRP A 248 -0.67 -0.26 -4.08
N PHE A 249 -0.28 -1.16 -4.98
CA PHE A 249 -1.07 -2.31 -5.44
C PHE A 249 -2.40 -1.98 -6.15
N ALA A 250 -2.73 -0.71 -6.36
CA ALA A 250 -3.99 -0.27 -6.96
C ALA A 250 -4.14 -0.78 -8.41
N HIS A 251 -3.03 -0.92 -9.13
CA HIS A 251 -3.04 -1.43 -10.49
C HIS A 251 -3.29 -2.94 -10.58
N GLN A 252 -2.82 -3.72 -9.59
CA GLN A 252 -2.84 -5.18 -9.66
C GLN A 252 -4.13 -5.78 -9.11
N LEU A 253 -4.68 -5.23 -8.03
CA LEU A 253 -5.83 -5.83 -7.36
C LEU A 253 -7.15 -5.43 -8.03
N LYS A 254 -8.03 -6.42 -8.24
CA LYS A 254 -9.37 -6.22 -8.79
C LYS A 254 -10.42 -5.91 -7.73
N ARG A 255 -10.24 -6.43 -6.51
CA ARG A 255 -11.18 -6.19 -5.40
C ARG A 255 -10.87 -4.85 -4.77
N PHE A 256 -11.75 -3.86 -4.97
CA PHE A 256 -11.49 -2.51 -4.47
C PHE A 256 -11.38 -2.47 -2.94
N GLY A 257 -12.15 -3.31 -2.24
CA GLY A 257 -12.07 -3.43 -0.78
C GLY A 257 -10.68 -3.87 -0.28
N ASP A 258 -9.96 -4.68 -1.04
CA ASP A 258 -8.60 -5.11 -0.70
C ASP A 258 -7.58 -3.97 -0.91
N VAL A 259 -7.75 -3.17 -1.97
CA VAL A 259 -6.95 -1.96 -2.21
C VAL A 259 -7.19 -0.92 -1.12
N ALA A 260 -8.45 -0.61 -0.82
CA ALA A 260 -8.82 0.34 0.23
C ALA A 260 -8.29 -0.10 1.59
N ARG A 261 -8.27 -1.42 1.87
CA ARG A 261 -7.69 -2.00 3.09
C ARG A 261 -6.17 -1.78 3.19
N LEU A 262 -5.44 -1.87 2.08
CA LEU A 262 -4.00 -1.55 2.06
C LEU A 262 -3.77 -0.05 2.31
N TYR A 263 -4.58 0.82 1.69
CA TYR A 263 -4.51 2.27 1.88
C TYR A 263 -4.78 2.66 3.33
N ASP A 264 -5.73 1.99 4.01
CA ASP A 264 -5.96 2.19 5.46
C ASP A 264 -4.64 2.07 6.26
N VAL A 265 -3.74 1.14 5.90
CA VAL A 265 -2.46 0.95 6.60
C VAL A 265 -1.37 1.86 6.06
N PHE A 266 -1.25 2.02 4.74
CA PHE A 266 -0.21 2.86 4.14
C PHE A 266 -0.29 4.31 4.61
N LEU A 267 -1.50 4.84 4.79
CA LEU A 267 -1.72 6.21 5.25
C LEU A 267 -1.31 6.47 6.71
N VAL A 268 -1.10 5.41 7.50
CA VAL A 268 -0.80 5.50 8.95
C VAL A 268 0.52 4.81 9.34
N THR A 269 1.30 4.38 8.35
CA THR A 269 2.59 3.72 8.55
C THR A 269 3.68 4.46 7.79
N HIS A 270 4.92 4.02 8.02
CA HIS A 270 6.08 4.56 7.32
C HIS A 270 5.96 4.35 5.80
N PRO A 271 6.43 5.26 4.93
CA PRO A 271 6.30 5.14 3.48
C PRO A 271 6.90 3.86 2.90
N LEU A 272 8.00 3.39 3.51
CA LEU A 272 8.58 2.09 3.16
C LEU A 272 7.68 0.90 3.49
N PHE A 273 6.62 1.03 4.28
CA PHE A 273 5.77 -0.11 4.63
C PHE A 273 5.19 -0.83 3.40
N CYS A 274 5.00 -0.11 2.28
CA CYS A 274 4.64 -0.74 1.01
C CYS A 274 5.67 -1.79 0.54
N LEU A 275 6.98 -1.53 0.74
CA LEU A 275 8.06 -2.49 0.48
C LEU A 275 7.94 -3.74 1.37
N TYR A 276 7.58 -3.57 2.64
CA TYR A 276 7.36 -4.69 3.57
C TYR A 276 6.13 -5.51 3.20
N VAL A 277 5.07 -4.86 2.69
CA VAL A 277 3.91 -5.54 2.10
C VAL A 277 4.35 -6.35 0.88
N SER A 278 5.16 -5.80 -0.02
CA SER A 278 5.75 -6.54 -1.15
C SER A 278 6.55 -7.77 -0.69
N ALA A 279 7.37 -7.65 0.35
CA ALA A 279 8.06 -8.80 0.95
C ALA A 279 7.07 -9.84 1.50
N GLY A 280 6.01 -9.38 2.19
CA GLY A 280 4.94 -10.22 2.69
C GLY A 280 4.23 -11.03 1.58
N VAL A 281 4.00 -10.43 0.41
CA VAL A 281 3.44 -11.11 -0.76
C VAL A 281 4.35 -12.25 -1.22
N VAL A 282 5.63 -11.97 -1.42
CA VAL A 282 6.63 -12.96 -1.87
C VAL A 282 6.75 -14.09 -0.86
N LEU A 283 6.90 -13.78 0.42
CA LEU A 283 7.01 -14.77 1.49
C LEU A 283 5.75 -15.64 1.63
N ASN A 284 4.56 -15.09 1.39
CA ASN A 284 3.32 -15.87 1.41
C ASN A 284 3.26 -16.87 0.24
N ALA A 285 3.92 -16.56 -0.89
CA ALA A 285 4.04 -17.42 -2.05
C ALA A 285 5.28 -18.35 -2.00
N ARG A 286 6.00 -18.42 -0.88
CA ARG A 286 7.26 -19.18 -0.71
C ARG A 286 7.25 -20.56 -1.39
N GLU A 287 6.28 -21.41 -1.04
CA GLU A 287 6.24 -22.78 -1.57
C GLU A 287 6.03 -22.83 -3.09
N LYS A 288 5.31 -21.85 -3.64
CA LYS A 288 5.10 -21.73 -5.08
C LYS A 288 6.39 -21.29 -5.78
N ILE A 289 7.10 -20.34 -5.18
CA ILE A 289 8.37 -19.82 -5.70
C ILE A 289 9.44 -20.90 -5.68
N LEU A 290 9.60 -21.63 -4.57
CA LEU A 290 10.61 -22.71 -4.45
C LEU A 290 10.39 -23.90 -5.40
N ARG A 291 9.17 -24.05 -5.93
CA ARG A 291 8.83 -25.04 -6.96
C ARG A 291 8.96 -24.50 -8.38
N CYS A 292 9.11 -23.19 -8.54
CA CYS A 292 9.33 -22.57 -9.84
C CYS A 292 10.71 -22.95 -10.37
N GLU A 293 10.85 -23.01 -11.68
CA GLU A 293 12.16 -23.14 -12.31
C GLU A 293 13.00 -21.89 -12.03
N ARG A 294 14.31 -22.12 -11.84
CA ARG A 294 15.30 -21.06 -11.56
C ARG A 294 15.76 -20.39 -12.86
N ASP A 295 14.83 -20.04 -13.73
CA ASP A 295 15.10 -19.27 -14.93
C ASP A 295 14.43 -17.90 -14.82
N PHE A 296 15.06 -16.90 -15.42
CA PHE A 296 14.60 -15.51 -15.33
C PHE A 296 13.16 -15.34 -15.83
N GLY A 297 12.80 -15.95 -16.96
CA GLY A 297 11.53 -15.71 -17.64
C GLY A 297 10.34 -16.25 -16.83
N THR A 298 10.40 -17.51 -16.42
CA THR A 298 9.35 -18.16 -15.64
C THR A 298 9.22 -17.51 -14.27
N MET A 299 10.35 -17.25 -13.61
CA MET A 299 10.37 -16.63 -12.29
C MET A 299 9.79 -15.22 -12.33
N HIS A 300 10.25 -14.35 -13.25
CA HIS A 300 9.74 -12.99 -13.39
C HIS A 300 8.24 -12.97 -13.72
N GLY A 301 7.79 -13.84 -14.63
CA GLY A 301 6.38 -13.98 -14.97
C GLY A 301 5.52 -14.43 -13.80
N MET A 302 5.98 -15.40 -13.00
CA MET A 302 5.28 -15.83 -11.78
C MET A 302 5.20 -14.71 -10.75
N LEU A 303 6.34 -14.07 -10.45
CA LEU A 303 6.45 -13.05 -9.43
C LEU A 303 5.54 -11.86 -9.71
N SER A 304 5.55 -11.36 -10.95
CA SER A 304 4.75 -10.21 -11.39
C SER A 304 3.24 -10.38 -11.15
N ASN A 305 2.75 -11.63 -11.11
CA ASN A 305 1.34 -11.96 -10.95
C ASN A 305 0.93 -12.37 -9.53
N LEU A 306 1.86 -12.41 -8.56
CA LEU A 306 1.56 -12.87 -7.20
C LEU A 306 0.44 -12.09 -6.48
N PRO A 307 0.36 -10.74 -6.57
CA PRO A 307 -0.64 -9.99 -5.81
C PRO A 307 -2.09 -10.34 -6.18
N LEU A 308 -2.34 -10.83 -7.40
CA LEU A 308 -3.68 -11.10 -7.92
C LEU A 308 -4.52 -12.06 -7.06
N THR A 309 -3.87 -12.87 -6.23
CA THR A 309 -4.53 -13.92 -5.42
C THR A 309 -4.14 -13.84 -3.94
N MET A 310 -3.60 -12.69 -3.49
CA MET A 310 -3.07 -12.58 -2.14
C MET A 310 -4.18 -12.45 -1.08
N ASP A 311 -3.93 -13.03 0.09
CA ASP A 311 -4.69 -12.74 1.30
C ASP A 311 -4.12 -11.46 1.94
N VAL A 312 -4.85 -10.35 1.78
CA VAL A 312 -4.41 -9.03 2.22
C VAL A 312 -4.14 -8.97 3.72
N GLU A 313 -4.97 -9.60 4.57
CA GLU A 313 -4.76 -9.55 6.02
C GLU A 313 -3.51 -10.33 6.43
N LYS A 314 -3.30 -11.50 5.81
CA LYS A 314 -2.10 -12.30 6.06
C LYS A 314 -0.82 -11.60 5.58
N VAL A 315 -0.88 -10.91 4.43
CA VAL A 315 0.24 -10.14 3.90
C VAL A 315 0.56 -8.94 4.80
N ILE A 316 -0.44 -8.14 5.19
CA ILE A 316 -0.26 -7.02 6.14
C ILE A 316 0.35 -7.52 7.44
N ALA A 317 -0.17 -8.62 7.99
CA ALA A 317 0.33 -9.22 9.20
C ALA A 317 1.82 -9.57 9.13
N ARG A 318 2.23 -10.19 8.01
CA ARG A 318 3.63 -10.56 7.78
C ARG A 318 4.53 -9.34 7.58
N ALA A 319 4.03 -8.33 6.87
CA ALA A 319 4.71 -7.06 6.70
C ALA A 319 4.97 -6.37 8.05
N LEU A 320 4.00 -6.37 8.97
CA LEU A 320 4.16 -5.83 10.32
C LEU A 320 5.24 -6.57 11.11
N VAL A 321 5.29 -7.90 11.03
CA VAL A 321 6.34 -8.70 11.68
C VAL A 321 7.72 -8.32 11.15
N LEU A 322 7.88 -8.26 9.83
CA LEU A 322 9.14 -7.84 9.20
C LEU A 322 9.52 -6.42 9.58
N PHE A 323 8.56 -5.50 9.60
CA PHE A 323 8.77 -4.10 9.95
C PHE A 323 9.28 -3.93 11.39
N HIS A 324 8.89 -4.82 12.31
CA HIS A 324 9.43 -4.85 13.67
C HIS A 324 10.81 -5.47 13.77
N GLN A 325 11.05 -6.54 13.03
CA GLN A 325 12.30 -7.29 13.13
C GLN A 325 13.45 -6.59 12.41
N LEU A 326 13.15 -5.91 11.30
CA LEU A 326 14.11 -5.11 10.55
C LEU A 326 13.49 -3.75 10.21
N PRO A 327 13.47 -2.80 11.17
CA PRO A 327 12.92 -1.46 10.94
C PRO A 327 13.64 -0.70 9.81
N PRO A 328 12.99 0.30 9.20
CA PRO A 328 13.54 1.08 8.09
C PRO A 328 14.96 1.62 8.29
N GLU A 329 15.26 2.11 9.51
CA GLU A 329 16.57 2.67 9.83
C GLU A 329 17.67 1.59 9.78
N GLN A 330 17.39 0.41 10.33
CA GLN A 330 18.32 -0.72 10.29
C GLN A 330 18.46 -1.28 8.86
N LEU A 331 17.35 -1.34 8.11
CA LEU A 331 17.36 -1.73 6.70
C LEU A 331 18.22 -0.78 5.86
N ARG A 332 18.14 0.53 6.11
CA ARG A 332 18.98 1.56 5.47
C ARG A 332 20.45 1.37 5.79
N GLN A 333 20.79 1.12 7.06
CA GLN A 333 22.18 0.92 7.47
C GLN A 333 22.79 -0.34 6.84
N GLN A 334 22.02 -1.43 6.72
CA GLN A 334 22.48 -2.68 6.12
C GLN A 334 22.68 -2.61 4.60
N SER A 335 21.98 -1.71 3.91
CA SER A 335 22.08 -1.59 2.45
C SER A 335 23.26 -0.76 1.98
N GLY A 336 23.93 -0.03 2.88
CA GLY A 336 25.02 0.88 2.51
C GLY A 336 24.56 2.03 1.60
N LEU A 337 23.25 2.28 1.48
CA LEU A 337 22.73 3.46 0.78
C LEU A 337 23.28 4.71 1.49
N GLU A 338 24.23 5.40 0.85
CA GLU A 338 24.93 6.54 1.45
C GLU A 338 23.96 7.61 1.97
N ALA A 339 24.26 8.15 3.16
CA ALA A 339 23.53 9.25 3.76
C ALA A 339 23.56 10.56 2.92
N GLY A 340 24.37 10.61 1.85
CA GLY A 340 24.57 11.78 0.99
C GLY A 340 23.60 11.92 -0.19
N SER A 341 22.75 10.92 -0.49
CA SER A 341 21.79 11.04 -1.59
C SER A 341 20.56 11.84 -1.14
N ILE A 342 20.50 13.11 -1.55
CA ILE A 342 19.36 14.03 -1.60
C ILE A 342 18.07 13.46 -0.98
N GLN A 343 17.71 13.94 0.21
CA GLN A 343 16.35 13.92 0.79
C GLN A 343 15.40 12.82 0.26
N ASN A 344 15.71 11.54 0.46
CA ASN A 344 14.82 10.45 0.06
C ASN A 344 13.62 10.39 1.02
N MET A 345 12.44 10.78 0.53
CA MET A 345 11.21 10.86 1.31
C MET A 345 10.74 9.51 1.85
N TYR A 346 11.21 8.40 1.29
CA TYR A 346 10.95 7.09 1.88
C TYR A 346 11.59 6.94 3.25
N PHE A 347 12.67 7.65 3.57
CA PHE A 347 13.40 7.57 4.85
C PHE A 347 13.32 8.83 5.71
N GLN A 348 12.82 9.94 5.16
CA GLN A 348 12.68 11.21 5.89
C GLN A 348 11.37 11.33 6.66
N PHE A 349 10.75 10.21 7.00
CA PHE A 349 9.37 10.20 7.45
C PHE A 349 9.22 10.65 8.92
N PRO A 350 8.63 11.83 9.18
CA PRO A 350 8.67 12.43 10.50
C PRO A 350 7.24 12.62 11.03
N PHE A 351 6.70 11.63 11.74
CA PHE A 351 5.58 11.91 12.65
C PHE A 351 5.91 11.39 14.05
N VAL A 352 6.01 12.32 14.99
CA VAL A 352 6.21 12.05 16.43
C VAL A 352 5.14 11.09 16.96
N TYR A 353 3.90 11.22 16.48
CA TYR A 353 2.75 10.36 16.81
C TYR A 353 2.74 9.00 16.07
N GLN A 354 3.60 8.81 15.06
CA GLN A 354 3.80 7.52 14.41
C GLN A 354 4.95 6.70 15.00
N SER A 355 5.56 7.18 16.09
CA SER A 355 6.38 6.32 16.95
C SER A 355 5.62 5.03 17.18
N TRP A 356 6.30 3.91 16.95
CA TRP A 356 5.73 2.60 17.17
C TRP A 356 6.17 2.19 18.57
N PRO A 357 5.34 2.30 19.62
CA PRO A 357 5.63 1.58 20.83
C PRO A 357 5.60 0.12 20.40
N SER A 358 6.77 -0.52 20.43
CA SER A 358 7.00 -1.92 20.14
C SER A 358 5.73 -2.71 20.42
N VAL A 359 5.03 -3.13 19.37
CA VAL A 359 3.86 -4.00 19.54
C VAL A 359 4.47 -5.35 19.91
N GLY A 360 4.78 -5.49 21.20
CA GLY A 360 5.57 -6.58 21.79
C GLY A 360 4.85 -7.93 21.75
N LYS A 361 3.75 -8.01 21.03
CA LYS A 361 3.08 -9.24 20.63
C LYS A 361 2.66 -9.04 19.17
N PRO A 362 3.09 -9.90 18.22
CA PRO A 362 2.56 -9.84 16.87
C PRO A 362 1.02 -9.78 16.94
N MET A 363 0.42 -8.76 16.33
CA MET A 363 -1.03 -8.51 16.38
C MET A 363 -1.85 -9.69 15.84
N LEU A 364 -1.18 -10.63 15.18
CA LEU A 364 -1.70 -11.94 14.82
C LEU A 364 -0.96 -13.02 15.62
N LYS A 365 -1.72 -13.72 16.47
CA LYS A 365 -1.25 -14.90 17.21
C LYS A 365 -0.85 -16.06 16.28
N ASP A 366 -1.24 -15.99 15.01
CA ASP A 366 -1.13 -17.06 14.01
C ASP A 366 -0.05 -16.79 12.94
N VAL A 367 0.79 -15.76 13.10
CA VAL A 367 1.93 -15.54 12.19
C VAL A 367 3.20 -16.05 12.86
N PRO A 368 3.80 -17.15 12.36
CA PRO A 368 5.05 -17.68 12.90
C PRO A 368 6.13 -16.59 12.90
N SER A 369 6.89 -16.50 13.99
CA SER A 369 8.13 -15.72 14.00
C SER A 369 9.08 -16.24 12.93
N LEU A 370 9.85 -15.36 12.31
CA LEU A 370 10.92 -15.78 11.41
C LEU A 370 11.92 -16.69 12.16
N PRO A 371 12.50 -17.70 11.50
CA PRO A 371 13.53 -18.53 12.12
C PRO A 371 14.68 -17.65 12.61
N PRO A 372 15.28 -17.95 13.78
CA PRO A 372 16.46 -17.23 14.23
C PRO A 372 17.56 -17.32 13.18
N ARG A 373 18.20 -16.18 12.91
CA ARG A 373 19.28 -16.06 11.92
C ARG A 373 20.39 -17.04 12.29
N GLY A 374 20.69 -17.99 11.40
CA GLY A 374 21.90 -18.81 11.53
C GLY A 374 23.13 -17.91 11.50
N ALA A 375 24.15 -18.22 12.30
CA ALA A 375 25.41 -17.48 12.28
C ALA A 375 25.98 -17.54 10.84
N ARG A 376 26.16 -16.38 10.21
CA ARG A 376 26.87 -16.30 8.94
C ARG A 376 28.34 -16.56 9.21
N ASP A 377 28.92 -17.52 8.50
CA ASP A 377 30.37 -17.56 8.33
C ASP A 377 30.78 -16.25 7.64
N GLY A 378 31.61 -15.49 8.34
CA GLY A 378 31.98 -14.13 7.96
C GLY A 378 32.82 -14.14 6.69
N ASP A 379 32.18 -13.90 5.55
CA ASP A 379 32.83 -13.38 4.33
C ASP A 379 31.83 -13.09 3.18
N LYS A 380 30.58 -13.59 3.25
CA LYS A 380 29.63 -13.45 2.11
C LYS A 380 28.87 -12.12 2.02
N ALA A 381 28.92 -11.25 3.03
CA ALA A 381 28.20 -9.96 2.99
C ALA A 381 28.83 -8.99 1.96
N ASN A 382 30.15 -9.06 1.73
CA ASN A 382 30.84 -8.16 0.79
C ASN A 382 30.63 -8.53 -0.68
N TYR A 383 30.27 -9.78 -1.01
CA TYR A 383 29.94 -10.19 -2.37
C TYR A 383 28.62 -9.60 -2.88
N MET A 384 27.73 -9.16 -1.98
CA MET A 384 26.39 -8.68 -2.32
C MET A 384 26.34 -7.22 -2.79
N LEU A 385 27.42 -6.43 -2.66
CA LEU A 385 27.41 -5.00 -2.99
C LEU A 385 28.37 -4.61 -4.14
N GLY A 386 29.43 -5.39 -4.38
CA GLY A 386 30.49 -5.04 -5.34
C GLY A 386 30.11 -5.12 -6.83
N SER A 387 29.02 -5.79 -7.19
CA SER A 387 28.61 -6.01 -8.60
C SER A 387 27.57 -5.00 -9.12
N TRP A 388 27.07 -4.08 -8.29
CA TRP A 388 25.83 -3.35 -8.57
C TRP A 388 26.02 -1.97 -9.23
N GLN A 389 27.26 -1.56 -9.48
CA GLN A 389 27.57 -0.20 -9.94
C GLN A 389 27.53 0.04 -11.45
N THR A 390 27.44 -0.98 -12.30
CA THR A 390 27.33 -0.75 -13.74
C THR A 390 26.57 -1.89 -14.40
N SER A 391 25.27 -1.71 -14.62
CA SER A 391 24.55 -2.58 -15.56
C SER A 391 23.68 -1.74 -16.46
N ILE A 392 24.03 -1.78 -17.75
CA ILE A 392 23.33 -1.25 -18.92
C ILE A 392 21.83 -1.63 -18.93
N ILE A 393 21.45 -2.66 -18.16
CA ILE A 393 20.09 -3.11 -17.86
C ILE A 393 19.22 -2.02 -17.20
N VAL A 394 19.79 -1.07 -16.44
CA VAL A 394 19.02 -0.01 -15.73
C VAL A 394 18.23 0.88 -16.71
N ALA A 395 18.83 1.24 -17.86
CA ALA A 395 18.14 2.02 -18.89
C ALA A 395 17.07 1.19 -19.62
N THR A 396 17.36 -0.09 -19.88
CA THR A 396 16.46 -1.00 -20.60
C THR A 396 15.28 -1.47 -19.75
N VAL A 397 15.42 -1.57 -18.42
CA VAL A 397 14.33 -1.91 -17.49
C VAL A 397 13.49 -0.69 -17.16
N ALA A 398 14.05 0.52 -17.07
CA ALA A 398 13.25 1.75 -16.96
C ALA A 398 12.41 1.99 -18.22
N ALA A 399 13.01 1.88 -19.41
CA ALA A 399 12.27 1.89 -20.68
C ALA A 399 11.36 0.67 -20.83
N GLY A 400 11.76 -0.48 -20.29
CA GLY A 400 11.05 -1.75 -20.32
C GLY A 400 9.83 -1.80 -19.39
N VAL A 401 9.83 -1.15 -18.23
CA VAL A 401 8.64 -1.04 -17.36
C VAL A 401 7.66 -0.03 -17.96
N VAL A 402 8.14 1.04 -18.58
CA VAL A 402 7.34 1.95 -19.42
C VAL A 402 6.76 1.21 -20.63
N ALA A 403 7.53 0.30 -21.26
CA ALA A 403 7.09 -0.50 -22.39
C ALA A 403 6.22 -1.71 -22.01
N VAL A 404 6.40 -2.33 -20.84
CA VAL A 404 5.59 -3.45 -20.34
C VAL A 404 4.23 -2.93 -19.88
N ALA A 405 4.17 -1.76 -19.25
CA ALA A 405 2.91 -1.05 -19.03
C ALA A 405 2.21 -0.68 -20.35
N SER A 406 2.94 -0.58 -21.47
CA SER A 406 2.41 -0.36 -22.82
C SER A 406 2.05 -1.67 -23.55
N ALA A 407 2.78 -2.77 -23.32
CA ALA A 407 2.55 -4.08 -23.93
C ALA A 407 1.35 -4.82 -23.30
N TYR A 408 1.09 -4.59 -22.00
CA TYR A 408 -0.13 -5.09 -21.36
C TYR A 408 -1.39 -4.35 -21.84
N ALA A 409 -1.29 -3.08 -22.24
CA ALA A 409 -2.38 -2.37 -22.91
C ALA A 409 -2.70 -2.92 -24.32
N PHE A 410 -1.77 -3.66 -24.94
CA PHE A 410 -2.00 -4.33 -26.21
C PHE A 410 -2.77 -5.65 -26.04
N ARG A 411 -2.67 -6.31 -24.88
CA ARG A 411 -3.36 -7.58 -24.60
C ARG A 411 -4.88 -7.42 -24.45
N ASP A 412 -5.36 -6.28 -23.94
CA ASP A 412 -6.80 -5.98 -23.86
C ASP A 412 -7.42 -5.58 -25.22
N ARG A 413 -6.59 -5.34 -26.26
CA ARG A 413 -7.06 -5.03 -27.62
C ARG A 413 -7.36 -6.27 -28.47
N ILE A 414 -6.90 -7.46 -28.04
CA ILE A 414 -7.06 -8.74 -28.76
C ILE A 414 -8.10 -9.67 -28.09
N GLY A 415 -8.83 -9.17 -27.08
CA GLY A 415 -10.06 -9.79 -26.59
C GLY A 415 -11.19 -9.70 -27.63
N LEU A 416 -11.01 -10.44 -28.72
CA LEU A 416 -11.93 -10.60 -29.84
C LEU A 416 -13.29 -11.06 -29.34
N ARG A 417 -14.31 -10.39 -29.87
CA ARG A 417 -15.66 -10.90 -30.06
C ARG A 417 -15.63 -12.40 -30.41
N ALA A 418 -16.23 -13.21 -29.55
CA ALA A 418 -16.98 -14.39 -29.93
C ALA A 418 -18.30 -14.36 -29.14
#